data_AF-A0A9E3F5G6-F1
#
_entry.id   AF-A0A9E3F5G6-F1
#
_cell.length_a   1.000
_cell.length_b   1.000
_cell.length_c   1.000
_cell.angle_alpha   90.00
_cell.angle_beta   90.00
_cell.angle_gamma   90.00
#
_symmetry.space_group_name_H-M   'P 1'
#
loop_
_entity.id
_entity.type
_entity.pdbx_description
1 polymer ?
#
loop_
_entity_poly.entity_id
_entity_poly.type
_entity_poly.pdbx_seq_one_letter_code
_entity_poly.pdbx_strand_id
1 'polypeptide(L)'
;GRREGPHRALGRGLACHQLFGGAVRYMLASSGHIAGIINPPGGKGTFWTNENRAATPAEWRSGATRHDGSWWTDWAAWLAARAGDRVKPPTLGNEKHPPLADAPGTYVLEK
;
A
#
# COMPACT_ATOMS: atom_id res chain seq x y z
N GLY A 1 -8.61 5.77 24.92
CA GLY A 1 -7.82 7.02 25.00
C GLY A 1 -7.00 7.19 23.74
N ARG A 2 -6.93 8.43 23.22
CA ARG A 2 -6.13 8.92 22.08
C ARG A 2 -6.38 8.26 20.71
N ARG A 3 -7.36 8.79 19.97
CA ARG A 3 -7.41 8.67 18.50
C ARG A 3 -6.27 9.52 17.93
N GLU A 4 -5.28 8.87 17.31
CA GLU A 4 -4.21 9.58 16.58
C GLU A 4 -4.83 10.35 15.42
N GLY A 5 -4.65 11.68 15.40
CA GLY A 5 -5.16 12.52 14.32
C GLY A 5 -4.38 12.31 13.01
N PRO A 6 -5.03 12.42 11.84
CA PRO A 6 -4.44 12.13 10.52
C PRO A 6 -3.15 12.92 10.23
N HIS A 7 -2.98 14.10 10.84
CA HIS A 7 -1.80 14.96 10.67
C HIS A 7 -0.50 14.35 11.23
N ARG A 8 -0.55 13.54 12.30
CA ARG A 8 0.65 12.92 12.88
C ARG A 8 1.10 11.68 12.11
N ALA A 9 0.15 10.87 11.63
CA ALA A 9 0.42 9.69 10.80
C ALA A 9 0.99 10.09 9.44
N LEU A 10 0.47 11.17 8.84
CA LEU A 10 1.02 11.78 7.62
C LEU A 10 2.48 12.23 7.84
N GLY A 11 2.77 12.85 8.98
CA GLY A 11 4.10 13.35 9.31
C GLY A 11 5.17 12.28 9.36
N ARG A 12 4.91 11.15 10.03
CA ARG A 12 5.87 10.04 10.09
C ARG A 12 6.03 9.34 8.74
N GLY A 13 4.93 9.14 8.00
CA GLY A 13 4.96 8.51 6.68
C GLY A 13 5.80 9.30 5.66
N LEU A 14 5.63 10.62 5.61
CA LEU A 14 6.41 11.48 4.73
C LEU A 14 7.89 11.56 5.16
N ALA A 15 8.18 11.58 6.46
CA ALA A 15 9.55 11.55 6.95
C ALA A 15 10.29 10.29 6.47
N CYS A 16 9.66 9.11 6.55
CA CYS A 16 10.23 7.89 5.99
C CYS A 16 10.49 8.01 4.48
N HIS A 17 9.54 8.56 3.72
CA HIS A 17 9.70 8.81 2.28
C HIS A 17 10.96 9.63 1.94
N GLN A 18 11.31 10.62 2.77
CA GLN A 18 12.49 11.48 2.56
C GLN A 18 13.82 10.82 2.92
N LEU A 19 13.81 9.75 3.72
CA LEU A 19 15.03 9.03 4.14
C LEU A 19 15.54 8.04 3.10
N PHE A 20 14.70 7.67 2.13
CA PHE A 20 15.07 6.70 1.09
C PHE A 20 15.62 7.41 -0.16
N GLY A 21 16.80 6.99 -0.62
CA GLY A 21 17.46 7.54 -1.82
C GLY A 21 16.86 7.09 -3.15
N GLY A 22 15.88 6.18 -3.14
CA GLY A 22 15.23 5.65 -4.35
C GLY A 22 13.98 6.39 -4.78
N ALA A 23 13.36 5.91 -5.86
CA ALA A 23 12.05 6.37 -6.33
C ALA A 23 10.95 5.86 -5.38
N VAL A 24 10.68 6.61 -4.32
CA VAL A 24 9.63 6.30 -3.36
C VAL A 24 8.34 7.00 -3.75
N ARG A 25 7.21 6.30 -3.70
CA ARG A 25 5.87 6.87 -3.87
C ARG A 25 5.16 6.87 -2.52
N TYR A 26 4.60 8.00 -2.13
CA TYR A 26 3.79 8.11 -0.91
C TYR A 26 2.32 8.32 -1.26
N MET A 27 1.45 7.61 -0.54
CA MET A 27 -0.01 7.64 -0.70
C MET A 27 -0.65 7.67 0.69
N LEU A 28 -1.73 8.43 0.84
CA LEU A 28 -2.47 8.55 2.09
C LEU A 28 -3.91 8.05 1.92
N ALA A 29 -4.34 7.09 2.74
CA ALA A 29 -5.73 6.65 2.82
C ALA A 29 -6.55 7.50 3.82
N SER A 30 -7.86 7.67 3.57
CA SER A 30 -8.76 8.52 4.37
C SER A 30 -9.23 7.93 5.70
N SER A 31 -8.93 6.66 5.98
CA SER A 31 -9.52 5.91 7.10
C SER A 31 -8.47 5.44 8.11
N GLY A 32 -8.92 5.03 9.29
CA GLY A 32 -8.08 4.52 10.37
C GLY A 32 -7.34 3.24 9.99
N HIS A 33 -6.38 2.80 10.82
CA HIS A 33 -5.41 1.76 10.49
C HIS A 33 -5.99 0.56 9.70
N ILE A 34 -7.01 -0.14 10.23
CA ILE A 34 -7.59 -1.32 9.57
C ILE A 34 -8.42 -0.93 8.36
N ALA A 35 -9.38 -0.01 8.53
CA ALA A 35 -10.33 0.37 7.48
C ALA A 35 -9.69 1.18 6.33
N GLY A 36 -8.50 1.74 6.54
CA GLY A 36 -7.70 2.41 5.51
C GLY A 36 -6.83 1.43 4.72
N ILE A 37 -6.27 0.41 5.39
CA ILE A 37 -5.41 -0.60 4.75
C ILE A 37 -6.27 -1.62 3.98
N ILE A 38 -7.31 -2.15 4.61
CA ILE A 38 -8.20 -3.15 4.02
C ILE A 38 -9.34 -2.44 3.29
N ASN A 39 -9.10 -2.09 2.03
CA ASN A 39 -10.07 -1.43 1.17
C ASN A 39 -10.05 -2.09 -0.22
N PRO A 40 -10.85 -3.14 -0.46
CA PRO A 40 -10.86 -3.82 -1.76
C PRO A 40 -11.45 -2.95 -2.88
N PRO A 41 -11.11 -3.19 -4.16
CA PRO A 41 -11.73 -2.53 -5.30
C PRO A 41 -13.27 -2.67 -5.27
N GLY A 42 -13.98 -1.59 -5.61
CA GLY A 42 -15.44 -1.50 -5.47
C GLY A 42 -15.92 -1.12 -4.06
N GLY A 43 -15.01 -1.05 -3.08
CA GLY A 43 -15.28 -0.54 -1.74
C GLY A 43 -15.41 0.99 -1.67
N LYS A 44 -15.85 1.47 -0.50
CA LYS A 44 -15.91 2.91 -0.19
C LYS A 44 -14.58 3.35 0.43
N GLY A 45 -13.96 4.37 -0.15
CA GLY A 45 -12.78 5.00 0.41
C GLY A 45 -12.37 6.23 -0.37
N THR A 46 -11.41 6.95 0.16
CA THR A 46 -10.75 8.06 -0.52
C THR A 46 -9.26 7.94 -0.21
N PHE A 47 -8.42 8.22 -1.20
CA PHE A 47 -6.98 8.30 -0.99
C PHE A 47 -6.41 9.52 -1.69
N TRP A 48 -5.18 9.87 -1.33
CA TRP A 48 -4.47 10.98 -1.92
C TRP A 48 -3.10 10.55 -2.39
N THR A 49 -2.69 11.07 -3.53
CA THR A 49 -1.36 10.87 -4.10
C THR A 49 -0.75 12.22 -4.41
N ASN A 50 0.56 12.34 -4.27
CA ASN A 50 1.31 13.49 -4.75
C ASN A 50 2.64 12.97 -5.28
N GLU A 51 2.96 13.32 -6.52
CA GLU A 51 4.19 12.90 -7.20
C GLU A 51 5.37 13.82 -6.83
N ASN A 52 5.06 15.02 -6.32
CA ASN A 52 6.08 15.98 -5.94
C ASN A 52 6.62 15.66 -4.55
N ARG A 53 7.95 15.77 -4.41
CA ARG A 53 8.58 15.84 -3.09
C ARG A 53 8.15 17.14 -2.42
N ALA A 54 7.70 17.04 -1.19
CA ALA A 54 7.37 18.17 -0.34
C ALA A 54 8.23 18.12 0.93
N ALA A 55 8.68 19.27 1.41
CA ALA A 55 9.51 19.36 2.60
C ALA A 55 8.68 19.08 3.86
N THR A 56 7.39 19.41 3.84
CA THR A 56 6.49 19.19 4.97
C THR A 56 5.24 18.37 4.61
N PRO A 57 4.63 17.71 5.62
CA PRO A 57 3.35 17.00 5.45
C PRO A 57 2.22 17.90 4.98
N ALA A 58 2.20 19.16 5.42
CA ALA A 58 1.18 20.12 5.04
C ALA A 58 1.29 20.50 3.56
N GLU A 59 2.51 20.76 3.08
CA GLU A 59 2.81 20.99 1.65
C GLU A 59 2.48 19.76 0.80
N TRP A 60 2.84 18.56 1.29
CA TRP A 60 2.49 17.34 0.58
C TRP A 60 0.98 17.24 0.39
N ARG A 61 0.22 17.53 1.46
CA ARG A 61 -1.23 17.46 1.47
C ARG A 61 -1.89 18.51 0.57
N SER A 62 -1.38 19.74 0.53
CA SER A 62 -1.94 20.81 -0.31
C SER A 62 -1.75 20.54 -1.80
N GLY A 63 -0.64 19.91 -2.19
CA GLY A 63 -0.38 19.49 -3.57
C GLY A 63 -0.95 18.11 -3.93
N ALA A 64 -1.60 17.40 -3.00
CA ALA A 64 -2.07 16.05 -3.25
C ALA A 64 -3.39 16.02 -4.02
N THR A 65 -3.46 15.14 -5.01
CA THR A 65 -4.69 14.84 -5.74
C THR A 65 -5.54 13.87 -4.94
N ARG A 66 -6.83 14.18 -4.79
CA ARG A 66 -7.81 13.30 -4.16
C ARG A 66 -8.37 12.31 -5.18
N HIS A 67 -8.41 11.04 -4.80
CA HIS A 67 -9.01 9.96 -5.57
C HIS A 67 -10.08 9.27 -4.74
N ASP A 68 -11.23 8.99 -5.35
CA ASP A 68 -12.29 8.22 -4.72
C ASP A 68 -12.16 6.73 -5.07
N GLY A 69 -12.49 5.87 -4.10
CA GLY A 69 -12.37 4.42 -4.20
C GLY A 69 -11.20 3.85 -3.41
N SER A 70 -10.74 2.68 -3.85
CA SER A 70 -9.65 1.94 -3.22
C SER A 70 -8.29 2.38 -3.75
N TRP A 71 -7.33 2.55 -2.85
CA TRP A 71 -5.94 2.79 -3.23
C TRP A 71 -5.26 1.55 -3.84
N TRP A 72 -5.85 0.35 -3.70
CA TRP A 72 -5.29 -0.89 -4.25
C TRP A 72 -5.21 -0.83 -5.78
N THR A 73 -6.11 -0.12 -6.45
CA THR A 73 -6.10 0.03 -7.91
C THR A 73 -4.89 0.86 -8.38
N ASP A 74 -4.62 1.97 -7.70
CA ASP A 74 -3.43 2.80 -7.93
C ASP A 74 -2.14 2.02 -7.67
N TRP A 75 -2.09 1.27 -6.57
CA TRP A 75 -0.95 0.43 -6.23
C TRP A 75 -0.75 -0.71 -7.24
N ALA A 76 -1.82 -1.39 -7.67
CA ALA A 76 -1.76 -2.44 -8.69
C ALA A 76 -1.24 -1.91 -10.03
N ALA A 77 -1.67 -0.72 -10.46
CA ALA A 77 -1.15 -0.07 -11.66
C ALA A 77 0.34 0.28 -11.54
N TRP A 78 0.75 0.82 -10.39
CA TRP A 78 2.16 1.11 -10.10
C TRP A 78 3.04 -0.14 -10.12
N LEU A 79 2.53 -1.26 -9.58
CA LEU A 79 3.22 -2.55 -9.57
C LEU A 79 3.28 -3.18 -10.95
N ALA A 80 2.19 -3.12 -11.74
CA ALA A 80 2.13 -3.71 -13.07
C ALA A 80 3.21 -3.15 -14.01
N ALA A 81 3.49 -1.84 -13.93
CA ALA A 81 4.58 -1.22 -14.69
C ALA A 81 5.99 -1.69 -14.27
N ARG A 82 6.11 -2.45 -13.18
CA ARG A 82 7.38 -2.90 -12.57
C ARG A 82 7.47 -4.43 -12.43
N ALA A 83 6.42 -5.16 -12.79
CA ALA A 83 6.33 -6.61 -12.62
C ALA A 83 6.84 -7.40 -13.84
N GLY A 84 7.28 -6.72 -14.89
CA GLY A 84 7.67 -7.33 -16.16
C GLY A 84 6.47 -7.81 -16.98
N ASP A 85 6.75 -8.60 -18.01
CA ASP A 85 5.73 -9.09 -18.94
C ASP A 85 4.85 -10.17 -18.33
N ARG A 86 3.61 -10.25 -18.82
CA ARG A 86 2.70 -11.33 -18.44
C ARG A 86 3.17 -12.64 -19.06
N VAL A 87 3.35 -13.65 -18.22
CA VAL A 87 3.69 -15.02 -18.61
C VAL A 87 2.60 -15.99 -18.18
N LYS A 88 2.61 -17.19 -18.78
CA LYS A 88 1.75 -18.27 -18.30
C LYS A 88 2.11 -18.61 -16.84
N PRO A 89 1.13 -18.82 -15.94
CA PRO A 89 1.42 -19.20 -14.57
C PRO A 89 2.27 -20.48 -14.51
N PRO A 90 3.36 -20.50 -13.72
CA PRO A 90 4.13 -21.72 -13.46
C PRO A 90 3.34 -22.69 -12.56
N THR A 91 3.81 -23.93 -12.45
CA THR A 91 3.32 -24.88 -11.46
C THR A 91 3.63 -24.41 -10.04
N LEU A 92 2.83 -24.84 -9.06
CA LEU A 92 3.10 -24.55 -7.65
C LEU A 92 4.37 -25.28 -7.19
N GLY A 93 5.30 -24.53 -6.59
CA GLY A 93 6.58 -25.05 -6.11
C GLY A 93 7.58 -25.38 -7.22
N ASN A 94 8.67 -26.05 -6.83
CA ASN A 94 9.70 -26.59 -7.74
C ASN A 94 10.39 -27.80 -7.09
N GLU A 95 11.34 -28.44 -7.77
CA GLU A 95 12.06 -29.62 -7.25
C GLU A 95 12.72 -29.40 -5.88
N LYS A 96 13.25 -28.19 -5.63
CA LYS A 96 13.88 -27.84 -4.36
C LYS A 96 12.86 -27.47 -3.27
N HIS A 97 11.66 -27.05 -3.67
CA HIS A 97 10.59 -26.57 -2.79
C HIS A 97 9.24 -27.12 -3.29
N PRO A 98 8.97 -28.43 -3.07
CA PRO A 98 7.70 -29.02 -3.46
C PRO A 98 6.55 -28.45 -2.61
N PRO A 99 5.31 -28.40 -3.14
CA PRO A 99 4.14 -28.06 -2.34
C PRO A 99 4.02 -28.97 -1.11
N LEU A 100 3.81 -28.38 0.07
CA LEU A 100 3.76 -29.13 1.34
C LEU A 100 2.33 -29.44 1.79
N ALA A 101 1.43 -28.46 1.66
CA ALA A 101 0.01 -28.55 1.98
C ALA A 101 -0.74 -27.40 1.29
N ASP A 102 -2.06 -27.49 1.24
CA ASP A 102 -2.90 -26.40 0.77
C ASP A 102 -2.82 -25.19 1.72
N ALA A 103 -2.92 -23.98 1.13
CA ALA A 103 -3.10 -22.77 1.93
C ALA A 103 -4.43 -22.84 2.72
N PRO A 104 -4.50 -22.34 3.95
CA PRO A 104 -3.55 -21.42 4.59
C PRO A 104 -2.44 -22.09 5.44
N GLY A 105 -2.30 -23.41 5.39
CA GLY A 105 -1.34 -24.16 6.21
C GLY A 105 -1.76 -24.28 7.68
N THR A 106 -0.83 -24.70 8.53
CA THR A 106 -1.11 -25.05 9.94
C THR A 106 -0.77 -23.92 10.91
N TYR A 107 0.28 -23.14 10.66
CA TYR A 107 0.80 -22.15 11.63
C TYR A 107 -0.21 -21.05 11.96
N VAL A 108 -1.08 -20.66 11.01
CA VAL A 108 -2.13 -19.67 11.27
C VAL A 108 -3.23 -20.19 12.23
N LEU A 109 -3.31 -21.50 12.44
CA LEU A 109 -4.31 -22.17 13.28
C LEU A 109 -3.80 -22.50 14.68
N GLU A 110 -2.51 -22.27 14.94
CA GLU A 110 -1.92 -22.44 16.26
C GLU A 110 -2.48 -21.41 17.25
N LYS A 111 -2.53 -21.77 18.53
CA LYS A 111 -3.16 -21.00 19.61
C LYS A 111 -2.14 -20.38 20.54
#